data_AF-A0A413U826-F1
#
_entry.id   AF-A0A413U826-F1
#
_cell.length_a   1.000
_cell.length_b   1.000
_cell.length_c   1.000
_cell.angle_alpha   90.00
_cell.angle_beta   90.00
_cell.angle_gamma   90.00
#
_symmetry.space_group_name_H-M   'P 1'
#
loop_
_entity.id
_entity.type
_entity.pdbx_description
1 polymer ?
#
loop_
_entity_poly.entity_id
_entity_poly.type
_entity_poly.pdbx_seq_one_letter_code
_entity_poly.pdbx_strand_id
1 'polypeptide(L)'
;MKLYIMKREALEMLKANLSVVYGKYYTEKTNQWITDICGEDPFIEFKDVTEFKLADLNSDLTPGEIDLNNCKILYEKLQFLSESQASDERLWAGLAHTTFYDYMRKRWGYGYGKKPKSAEKEAGAIQTRFFYRYTGRSGFYRNTLSKCWWVGHNTYDPNNNQNHFESLDIIGSNDLNSKINEFFYNFTFSSNPDVMAAIIEALRQFKDEGRHVLVKDHIRPAMSYLNAVGGSVVIDCLEKEEITRIFTDAVDAIMQGDVPTLNLEGNISAEEEDIDYSDDENTDAVDISDVPEVTLGGKVVIRNIDKETKTYKYDMVNGMLPKTVEVFTGCKVGGVIEIMGKEWRIEDVIF
;
A
#
# COMPACT_ATOMS: atom_id res chain seq x y z
N MET A 1 -10.68 -29.91 -10.39
CA MET A 1 -11.53 -29.13 -9.47
C MET A 1 -12.06 -27.93 -10.23
N LYS A 2 -13.36 -27.66 -10.13
CA LYS A 2 -14.01 -26.56 -10.86
C LYS A 2 -13.84 -25.24 -10.10
N LEU A 3 -13.40 -24.22 -10.82
CA LEU A 3 -13.36 -22.84 -10.37
C LEU A 3 -14.61 -22.12 -10.86
N TYR A 4 -15.16 -21.26 -10.04
CA TYR A 4 -16.36 -20.50 -10.35
C TYR A 4 -16.11 -19.00 -10.17
N ILE A 5 -16.70 -18.20 -11.06
CA ILE A 5 -16.80 -16.75 -10.89
C ILE A 5 -18.20 -16.37 -10.41
N MET A 6 -18.32 -15.26 -9.70
CA MET A 6 -19.61 -14.72 -9.27
C MET A 6 -20.24 -13.88 -10.39
N LYS A 7 -21.54 -14.05 -10.64
CA LYS A 7 -22.31 -13.18 -11.55
C LYS A 7 -22.26 -11.73 -11.09
N ARG A 8 -22.37 -10.77 -12.03
CA ARG A 8 -22.26 -9.33 -11.72
C ARG A 8 -23.41 -8.90 -10.79
N GLU A 9 -24.60 -9.36 -11.08
CA GLU A 9 -25.84 -9.06 -10.35
C GLU A 9 -25.77 -9.61 -8.92
N ALA A 10 -25.30 -10.85 -8.76
CA ALA A 10 -25.10 -11.47 -7.45
C ALA A 10 -24.04 -10.73 -6.63
N LEU A 11 -22.92 -10.35 -7.26
CA LEU A 11 -21.85 -9.58 -6.64
C LEU A 11 -22.36 -8.24 -6.09
N GLU A 12 -23.09 -7.49 -6.92
CA GLU A 12 -23.65 -6.19 -6.53
C GLU A 12 -24.70 -6.33 -5.43
N MET A 13 -25.60 -7.32 -5.56
CA MET A 13 -26.63 -7.62 -4.56
C MET A 13 -26.03 -7.95 -3.19
N LEU A 14 -25.03 -8.82 -3.13
CA LEU A 14 -24.37 -9.18 -1.87
C LEU A 14 -23.67 -7.97 -1.25
N LYS A 15 -22.90 -7.21 -2.04
CA LYS A 15 -22.16 -6.03 -1.56
C LYS A 15 -23.11 -4.97 -1.00
N ALA A 16 -24.22 -4.71 -1.66
CA ALA A 16 -25.23 -3.75 -1.20
C ALA A 16 -25.90 -4.17 0.11
N ASN A 17 -26.00 -5.48 0.37
CA ASN A 17 -26.70 -6.04 1.54
C ASN A 17 -25.76 -6.58 2.63
N LEU A 18 -24.44 -6.31 2.56
CA LEU A 18 -23.45 -6.86 3.50
C LEU A 18 -23.78 -6.60 4.97
N SER A 19 -24.33 -5.43 5.31
CA SER A 19 -24.72 -5.08 6.68
C SER A 19 -25.83 -5.97 7.24
N VAL A 20 -26.65 -6.56 6.38
CA VAL A 20 -27.74 -7.48 6.74
C VAL A 20 -27.24 -8.93 6.73
N VAL A 21 -26.39 -9.29 5.76
CA VAL A 21 -26.03 -10.69 5.51
C VAL A 21 -24.72 -11.12 6.17
N TYR A 22 -23.95 -10.21 6.78
CA TYR A 22 -22.64 -10.54 7.39
C TYR A 22 -22.73 -11.70 8.40
N GLY A 23 -23.85 -11.82 9.11
CA GLY A 23 -24.09 -12.90 10.07
C GLY A 23 -24.00 -14.29 9.44
N LYS A 24 -24.35 -14.43 8.15
CA LYS A 24 -24.27 -15.70 7.41
C LYS A 24 -22.85 -16.24 7.33
N TYR A 25 -21.84 -15.38 7.25
CA TYR A 25 -20.43 -15.82 7.27
C TYR A 25 -20.04 -16.45 8.60
N TYR A 26 -20.70 -16.09 9.72
CA TYR A 26 -20.43 -16.69 11.02
C TYR A 26 -21.18 -18.00 11.21
N THR A 27 -22.42 -18.09 10.72
CA THR A 27 -23.33 -19.20 11.04
C THR A 27 -23.33 -20.31 9.99
N GLU A 28 -23.25 -19.96 8.71
CA GLU A 28 -23.41 -20.92 7.63
C GLU A 28 -22.08 -21.55 7.23
N LYS A 29 -22.05 -22.89 7.17
CA LYS A 29 -20.85 -23.65 6.80
C LYS A 29 -20.65 -23.74 5.30
N THR A 30 -21.73 -23.65 4.53
CA THR A 30 -21.74 -23.75 3.07
C THR A 30 -22.19 -22.42 2.46
N ASN A 31 -21.97 -22.26 1.17
CA ASN A 31 -22.35 -21.06 0.42
C ASN A 31 -23.81 -21.06 -0.07
N GLN A 32 -24.62 -22.05 0.34
CA GLN A 32 -26.01 -22.21 -0.11
C GLN A 32 -26.88 -20.97 0.18
N TRP A 33 -26.61 -20.29 1.30
CA TRP A 33 -27.33 -19.06 1.67
C TRP A 33 -27.19 -17.94 0.63
N ILE A 34 -26.15 -17.98 -0.22
CA ILE A 34 -25.95 -16.99 -1.28
C ILE A 34 -27.00 -17.21 -2.37
N THR A 35 -27.22 -18.46 -2.77
CA THR A 35 -28.28 -18.84 -3.72
C THR A 35 -29.65 -18.45 -3.19
N ASP A 36 -29.91 -18.66 -1.90
CA ASP A 36 -31.19 -18.29 -1.28
C ASP A 36 -31.46 -16.78 -1.32
N ILE A 37 -30.40 -15.96 -1.21
CA ILE A 37 -30.50 -14.49 -1.31
C ILE A 37 -30.65 -14.03 -2.76
N CYS A 38 -29.91 -14.65 -3.69
CA CYS A 38 -29.96 -14.27 -5.09
C CYS A 38 -31.19 -14.79 -5.83
N GLY A 39 -31.84 -15.84 -5.32
CA GLY A 39 -33.00 -16.49 -5.95
C GLY A 39 -32.67 -17.36 -7.16
N GLU A 40 -31.41 -17.38 -7.57
CA GLU A 40 -30.86 -18.20 -8.65
C GLU A 40 -29.41 -18.57 -8.33
N ASP A 41 -28.80 -19.46 -9.12
CA ASP A 41 -27.37 -19.79 -8.98
C ASP A 41 -26.52 -18.53 -9.21
N PRO A 42 -25.81 -18.02 -8.18
CA PRO A 42 -25.04 -16.79 -8.28
C PRO A 42 -23.68 -16.99 -8.95
N PHE A 43 -23.33 -18.23 -9.32
CA PHE A 43 -22.01 -18.60 -9.83
C PHE A 43 -22.07 -19.12 -11.27
N ILE A 44 -20.95 -18.96 -11.98
CA ILE A 44 -20.74 -19.52 -13.32
C ILE A 44 -19.42 -20.28 -13.31
N GLU A 45 -19.42 -21.51 -13.85
CA GLU A 45 -18.19 -22.28 -14.02
C GLU A 45 -17.22 -21.53 -14.93
N PHE A 46 -16.00 -21.32 -14.43
CA PHE A 46 -14.95 -20.57 -15.12
C PHE A 46 -13.96 -21.50 -15.81
N LYS A 47 -13.46 -22.50 -15.08
CA LYS A 47 -12.44 -23.44 -15.58
C LYS A 47 -12.34 -24.67 -14.67
N ASP A 48 -12.03 -25.83 -15.25
CA ASP A 48 -11.57 -26.99 -14.49
C ASP A 48 -10.03 -27.01 -14.46
N VAL A 49 -9.46 -27.16 -13.27
CA VAL A 49 -8.01 -27.17 -13.02
C VAL A 49 -7.61 -28.37 -12.16
N THR A 50 -6.33 -28.74 -12.16
CA THR A 50 -5.83 -29.76 -11.23
C THR A 50 -6.16 -29.38 -9.78
N GLU A 51 -6.59 -30.34 -8.97
CA GLU A 51 -6.94 -30.08 -7.57
C GLU A 51 -5.73 -29.58 -6.77
N PHE A 52 -5.93 -28.53 -5.98
CA PHE A 52 -4.91 -27.99 -5.08
C PHE A 52 -5.55 -27.42 -3.81
N LYS A 53 -4.72 -27.24 -2.79
CA LYS A 53 -5.13 -26.68 -1.50
C LYS A 53 -4.22 -25.52 -1.13
N LEU A 54 -4.79 -24.56 -0.40
CA LEU A 54 -4.04 -23.51 0.27
C LEU A 54 -3.28 -24.08 1.47
N ALA A 55 -2.32 -23.32 1.99
CA ALA A 55 -1.50 -23.71 3.13
C ALA A 55 -2.37 -24.05 4.36
N ASP A 56 -1.98 -25.08 5.12
CA ASP A 56 -2.78 -25.53 6.26
C ASP A 56 -2.80 -24.48 7.39
N LEU A 57 -4.01 -24.07 7.78
CA LEU A 57 -4.25 -23.11 8.84
C LEU A 57 -3.99 -23.68 10.25
N ASN A 58 -3.90 -25.00 10.38
CA ASN A 58 -3.60 -25.68 11.65
C ASN A 58 -2.12 -26.07 11.78
N SER A 59 -1.28 -25.64 10.84
CA SER A 59 0.18 -25.83 10.96
C SER A 59 0.76 -24.95 12.05
N ASP A 60 1.99 -25.24 12.47
CA ASP A 60 2.75 -24.40 13.43
C ASP A 60 3.26 -23.09 12.80
N LEU A 61 2.86 -22.79 11.57
CA LEU A 61 3.24 -21.58 10.85
C LEU A 61 2.51 -20.34 11.39
N THR A 62 3.22 -19.23 11.41
CA THR A 62 2.64 -17.91 11.68
C THR A 62 1.67 -17.51 10.55
N PRO A 63 0.73 -16.57 10.82
CA PRO A 63 -0.15 -16.05 9.77
C PRO A 63 0.59 -15.43 8.58
N GLY A 64 1.79 -14.88 8.80
CA GLY A 64 2.63 -14.32 7.74
C GLY A 64 3.23 -15.40 6.84
N GLU A 65 3.68 -16.52 7.42
CA GLU A 65 4.22 -17.66 6.66
C GLU A 65 3.11 -18.38 5.86
N ILE A 66 1.93 -18.53 6.46
CA ILE A 66 0.74 -19.04 5.78
C ILE A 66 0.40 -18.15 4.58
N ASP A 67 0.31 -16.83 4.77
CA ASP A 67 0.00 -15.89 3.70
C ASP A 67 1.09 -15.90 2.60
N LEU A 68 2.37 -15.98 2.96
CA LEU A 68 3.49 -16.11 2.01
C LEU A 68 3.38 -17.38 1.16
N ASN A 69 3.14 -18.53 1.80
CA ASN A 69 2.94 -19.80 1.10
C ASN A 69 1.71 -19.77 0.18
N ASN A 70 0.63 -19.11 0.60
CA ASN A 70 -0.55 -18.94 -0.23
C ASN A 70 -0.29 -18.07 -1.46
N CYS A 71 0.60 -17.07 -1.38
CA CYS A 71 1.01 -16.30 -2.56
C CYS A 71 1.67 -17.21 -3.60
N LYS A 72 2.61 -18.05 -3.18
CA LYS A 72 3.27 -19.04 -4.05
C LYS A 72 2.27 -20.01 -4.66
N ILE A 73 1.44 -20.64 -3.83
CA ILE A 73 0.44 -21.62 -4.26
C ILE A 73 -0.55 -21.02 -5.25
N LEU A 74 -1.15 -19.86 -4.92
CA LEU A 74 -2.19 -19.29 -5.78
C LEU A 74 -1.63 -18.84 -7.12
N TYR A 75 -0.45 -18.20 -7.13
CA TYR A 75 0.15 -17.83 -8.41
C TYR A 75 0.54 -19.06 -9.22
N GLU A 76 1.27 -20.02 -8.65
CA GLU A 76 1.70 -21.22 -9.38
C GLU A 76 0.53 -22.01 -9.97
N LYS A 77 -0.57 -22.20 -9.20
CA LYS A 77 -1.72 -22.99 -9.64
C LYS A 77 -2.67 -22.21 -10.55
N LEU A 78 -2.63 -20.88 -10.52
CA LEU A 78 -3.47 -20.00 -11.34
C LEU A 78 -2.66 -19.10 -12.29
N GLN A 79 -1.42 -19.47 -12.63
CA GLN A 79 -0.54 -18.70 -13.52
C GLN A 79 -1.08 -18.59 -14.95
N PHE A 80 -2.04 -19.44 -15.31
CA PHE A 80 -2.73 -19.37 -16.60
C PHE A 80 -3.68 -18.17 -16.73
N LEU A 81 -4.00 -17.49 -15.62
CA LEU A 81 -4.84 -16.29 -15.63
C LEU A 81 -4.08 -15.14 -16.31
N SER A 82 -4.74 -14.44 -17.22
CA SER A 82 -4.22 -13.14 -17.67
C SER A 82 -4.44 -12.07 -16.59
N GLU A 83 -3.64 -11.01 -16.60
CA GLU A 83 -3.84 -9.85 -15.72
C GLU A 83 -5.26 -9.26 -15.82
N SER A 84 -5.87 -9.29 -17.01
CA SER A 84 -7.25 -8.85 -17.23
C SER A 84 -8.24 -9.74 -16.46
N GLN A 85 -8.06 -11.06 -16.48
CA GLN A 85 -8.89 -11.99 -15.71
C GLN A 85 -8.64 -11.86 -14.20
N ALA A 86 -7.39 -11.73 -13.79
CA ALA A 86 -7.00 -11.50 -12.40
C ALA A 86 -7.41 -10.12 -11.86
N SER A 87 -7.72 -9.17 -12.73
CA SER A 87 -8.25 -7.86 -12.34
C SER A 87 -9.75 -7.88 -12.05
N ASP A 88 -10.49 -8.89 -12.54
CA ASP A 88 -11.95 -8.97 -12.36
C ASP A 88 -12.30 -9.45 -10.95
N GLU A 89 -12.93 -8.58 -10.16
CA GLU A 89 -13.45 -8.91 -8.82
C GLU A 89 -14.31 -10.18 -8.79
N ARG A 90 -15.08 -10.44 -9.86
CA ARG A 90 -15.98 -11.60 -9.94
C ARG A 90 -15.26 -12.93 -9.77
N LEU A 91 -14.01 -13.02 -10.25
CA LEU A 91 -13.18 -14.20 -10.07
C LEU A 91 -12.89 -14.43 -8.59
N TRP A 92 -12.37 -13.43 -7.89
CA TRP A 92 -11.97 -13.56 -6.50
C TRP A 92 -13.15 -13.69 -5.55
N ALA A 93 -14.23 -12.96 -5.81
CA ALA A 93 -15.49 -13.14 -5.09
C ALA A 93 -16.05 -14.56 -5.32
N GLY A 94 -16.02 -15.07 -6.56
CA GLY A 94 -16.42 -16.44 -6.86
C GLY A 94 -15.61 -17.46 -6.07
N LEU A 95 -14.28 -17.40 -6.16
CA LEU A 95 -13.36 -18.32 -5.46
C LEU A 95 -13.51 -18.24 -3.93
N ALA A 96 -13.65 -17.04 -3.36
CA ALA A 96 -13.81 -16.83 -1.92
C ALA A 96 -15.15 -17.33 -1.38
N HIS A 97 -16.18 -17.45 -2.23
CA HIS A 97 -17.52 -17.92 -1.85
C HIS A 97 -17.86 -19.31 -2.39
N THR A 98 -16.95 -19.96 -3.11
CA THR A 98 -17.12 -21.33 -3.60
C THR A 98 -15.95 -22.19 -3.13
N THR A 99 -14.94 -22.34 -3.98
CA THR A 99 -13.78 -23.20 -3.83
C THR A 99 -13.08 -23.06 -2.48
N PHE A 100 -12.89 -21.82 -2.01
CA PHE A 100 -12.16 -21.52 -0.78
C PHE A 100 -13.03 -20.97 0.34
N TYR A 101 -14.35 -21.16 0.29
CA TYR A 101 -15.26 -20.55 1.27
C TYR A 101 -14.96 -20.94 2.72
N ASP A 102 -14.83 -22.22 3.01
CA ASP A 102 -14.51 -22.69 4.37
C ASP A 102 -13.11 -22.24 4.80
N TYR A 103 -12.14 -22.26 3.88
CA TYR A 103 -10.79 -21.75 4.13
C TYR A 103 -10.80 -20.27 4.53
N MET A 104 -11.51 -19.44 3.76
CA MET A 104 -11.66 -18.01 4.01
C MET A 104 -12.33 -17.74 5.36
N ARG A 105 -13.37 -18.51 5.71
CA ARG A 105 -14.02 -18.41 7.01
C ARG A 105 -13.07 -18.74 8.15
N LYS A 106 -12.34 -19.86 8.05
CA LYS A 106 -11.33 -20.29 9.05
C LYS A 106 -10.21 -19.26 9.21
N ARG A 107 -9.57 -18.84 8.12
CA ARG A 107 -8.44 -17.88 8.12
C ARG A 107 -8.75 -16.59 8.86
N TRP A 108 -10.00 -16.14 8.77
CA TRP A 108 -10.48 -14.89 9.35
C TRP A 108 -11.36 -15.07 10.59
N GLY A 109 -11.50 -16.29 11.08
CA GLY A 109 -12.19 -16.64 12.33
C GLY A 109 -13.72 -16.62 12.28
N TYR A 110 -14.34 -16.49 11.11
CA TYR A 110 -15.80 -16.43 10.96
C TYR A 110 -16.45 -17.78 11.30
N GLY A 111 -17.10 -17.86 12.47
CA GLY A 111 -17.61 -19.13 13.02
C GLY A 111 -16.54 -19.99 13.71
N TYR A 112 -15.32 -19.46 13.85
CA TYR A 112 -14.15 -20.13 14.45
C TYR A 112 -13.53 -19.21 15.52
N GLY A 113 -14.32 -18.83 16.53
CA GLY A 113 -13.85 -18.06 17.70
C GLY A 113 -13.90 -16.54 17.57
N LYS A 114 -13.94 -15.96 16.35
CA LYS A 114 -14.16 -14.52 16.19
C LYS A 114 -15.59 -14.17 16.60
N LYS A 115 -15.74 -13.23 17.54
CA LYS A 115 -17.04 -12.64 17.88
C LYS A 115 -17.29 -11.38 17.03
N PRO A 116 -18.48 -11.21 16.43
CA PRO A 116 -18.80 -10.01 15.66
C PRO A 116 -18.80 -8.78 16.58
N LYS A 117 -18.21 -7.67 16.12
CA LYS A 117 -18.17 -6.39 16.88
C LYS A 117 -19.39 -5.51 16.63
N SER A 118 -19.61 -5.14 15.36
CA SER A 118 -20.77 -4.39 14.88
C SER A 118 -21.01 -4.71 13.41
N ALA A 119 -22.25 -4.54 12.94
CA ALA A 119 -22.60 -4.82 11.55
C ALA A 119 -21.71 -4.03 10.56
N GLU A 120 -21.46 -2.75 10.82
CA GLU A 120 -20.59 -1.90 9.99
C GLU A 120 -19.15 -2.43 9.92
N LYS A 121 -18.54 -2.75 11.08
CA LYS A 121 -17.15 -3.23 11.13
C LYS A 121 -17.01 -4.60 10.47
N GLU A 122 -17.97 -5.49 10.69
CA GLU A 122 -17.92 -6.83 10.09
C GLU A 122 -18.20 -6.79 8.59
N ALA A 123 -19.17 -5.99 8.15
CA ALA A 123 -19.43 -5.75 6.73
C ALA A 123 -18.20 -5.19 6.04
N GLY A 124 -17.56 -4.15 6.60
CA GLY A 124 -16.34 -3.57 6.02
C GLY A 124 -15.17 -4.55 5.97
N ALA A 125 -15.02 -5.40 6.99
CA ALA A 125 -14.00 -6.47 7.00
C ALA A 125 -14.29 -7.53 5.93
N ILE A 126 -15.52 -8.01 5.81
CA ILE A 126 -15.94 -8.99 4.79
C ILE A 126 -15.77 -8.39 3.40
N GLN A 127 -16.22 -7.16 3.18
CA GLN A 127 -16.09 -6.44 1.92
C GLN A 127 -14.63 -6.36 1.45
N THR A 128 -13.70 -6.17 2.39
CA THR A 128 -12.27 -6.10 2.06
C THR A 128 -11.65 -7.48 1.82
N ARG A 129 -12.10 -8.51 2.54
CA ARG A 129 -11.46 -9.84 2.55
C ARG A 129 -11.98 -10.76 1.45
N PHE A 130 -13.28 -10.74 1.20
CA PHE A 130 -14.00 -11.63 0.28
C PHE A 130 -14.37 -10.96 -1.05
N PHE A 131 -14.45 -9.63 -1.06
CA PHE A 131 -14.78 -8.81 -2.23
C PHE A 131 -13.66 -7.80 -2.48
N TYR A 132 -13.85 -6.93 -3.48
CA TYR A 132 -13.09 -5.70 -3.63
C TYR A 132 -13.90 -4.55 -3.04
N ARG A 133 -13.33 -3.86 -2.05
CA ARG A 133 -13.96 -2.64 -1.53
C ARG A 133 -13.92 -1.50 -2.56
N TYR A 134 -12.81 -1.40 -3.29
CA TYR A 134 -12.60 -0.45 -4.39
C TYR A 134 -11.87 -1.17 -5.53
N THR A 135 -11.95 -0.62 -6.74
CA THR A 135 -11.27 -1.16 -7.93
C THR A 135 -9.75 -0.93 -7.90
N GLY A 136 -9.03 -1.53 -8.86
CA GLY A 136 -7.58 -1.38 -9.01
C GLY A 136 -6.79 -1.95 -7.82
N ARG A 137 -5.67 -1.31 -7.48
CA ARG A 137 -4.72 -1.79 -6.46
C ARG A 137 -5.36 -2.07 -5.10
N SER A 138 -6.40 -1.32 -4.73
CA SER A 138 -7.13 -1.53 -3.48
C SER A 138 -7.83 -2.88 -3.44
N GLY A 139 -8.44 -3.30 -4.55
CA GLY A 139 -8.96 -4.65 -4.69
C GLY A 139 -7.84 -5.69 -4.71
N PHE A 140 -6.81 -5.42 -5.53
CA PHE A 140 -5.71 -6.35 -5.79
C PHE A 140 -5.03 -6.80 -4.51
N TYR A 141 -4.65 -5.86 -3.63
CA TYR A 141 -3.79 -6.14 -2.48
C TYR A 141 -4.52 -6.21 -1.13
N ARG A 142 -5.85 -5.99 -1.09
CA ARG A 142 -6.63 -6.13 0.16
C ARG A 142 -7.51 -7.37 0.20
N ASN A 143 -8.01 -7.84 -0.94
CA ASN A 143 -8.72 -9.11 -1.02
C ASN A 143 -7.77 -10.27 -0.74
N THR A 144 -8.24 -11.26 0.04
CA THR A 144 -7.37 -12.31 0.59
C THR A 144 -6.70 -13.15 -0.50
N LEU A 145 -7.47 -13.57 -1.50
CA LEU A 145 -7.00 -14.48 -2.55
C LEU A 145 -6.31 -13.70 -3.68
N SER A 146 -6.93 -12.60 -4.11
CA SER A 146 -6.35 -11.71 -5.12
C SER A 146 -4.95 -11.24 -4.73
N LYS A 147 -4.78 -10.79 -3.47
CA LYS A 147 -3.48 -10.31 -2.98
C LYS A 147 -2.40 -11.37 -3.14
N CYS A 148 -2.73 -12.62 -2.83
CA CYS A 148 -1.80 -13.73 -2.97
C CYS A 148 -1.39 -13.94 -4.43
N TRP A 149 -2.36 -13.89 -5.36
CA TRP A 149 -2.05 -14.03 -6.79
C TRP A 149 -1.20 -12.87 -7.31
N TRP A 150 -1.56 -11.61 -7.03
CA TRP A 150 -0.81 -10.45 -7.51
C TRP A 150 0.59 -10.35 -6.91
N VAL A 151 0.74 -10.66 -5.62
CA VAL A 151 2.06 -10.70 -4.98
C VAL A 151 2.91 -11.81 -5.59
N GLY A 152 2.34 -13.01 -5.77
CA GLY A 152 3.04 -14.10 -6.46
C GLY A 152 3.43 -13.72 -7.89
N HIS A 153 2.53 -13.08 -8.65
CA HIS A 153 2.78 -12.61 -10.00
C HIS A 153 3.93 -11.60 -10.08
N ASN A 154 3.90 -10.57 -9.24
CA ASN A 154 4.92 -9.51 -9.24
C ASN A 154 6.28 -9.93 -8.67
N THR A 155 6.37 -11.12 -8.07
CA THR A 155 7.60 -11.64 -7.44
C THR A 155 8.09 -12.94 -8.07
N TYR A 156 7.41 -13.42 -9.11
CA TYR A 156 7.79 -14.64 -9.81
C TYR A 156 8.82 -14.35 -10.89
N ASP A 157 9.98 -15.01 -10.80
CA ASP A 157 11.01 -14.97 -11.84
C ASP A 157 10.97 -16.26 -12.68
N PRO A 158 10.49 -16.21 -13.94
CA PRO A 158 10.47 -17.38 -14.82
C PRO A 158 11.87 -17.89 -15.18
N ASN A 159 12.91 -17.08 -15.02
CA ASN A 159 14.29 -17.45 -15.39
C ASN A 159 15.05 -18.13 -14.24
N ASN A 160 14.57 -18.02 -13.00
CA ASN A 160 15.17 -18.69 -11.85
C ASN A 160 14.61 -20.12 -11.66
N ASN A 161 15.18 -21.08 -12.39
CA ASN A 161 14.79 -22.49 -12.35
C ASN A 161 15.02 -23.19 -10.99
N GLN A 162 15.80 -22.58 -10.07
CA GLN A 162 16.03 -23.14 -8.74
C GLN A 162 14.94 -22.70 -7.75
N ASN A 163 14.59 -21.40 -7.78
CA ASN A 163 13.54 -20.83 -6.96
C ASN A 163 12.88 -19.64 -7.66
N HIS A 164 11.77 -19.91 -8.35
CA HIS A 164 11.00 -18.85 -9.01
C HIS A 164 10.45 -17.78 -8.07
N PHE A 165 10.34 -18.06 -6.75
CA PHE A 165 9.80 -17.13 -5.76
C PHE A 165 10.86 -16.56 -4.82
N GLU A 166 12.14 -16.56 -5.22
CA GLU A 166 13.24 -16.04 -4.41
C GLU A 166 12.99 -14.60 -3.93
N SER A 167 12.49 -13.73 -4.82
CA SER A 167 12.08 -12.37 -4.51
C SER A 167 11.08 -12.28 -3.35
N LEU A 168 10.08 -13.17 -3.33
CA LEU A 168 9.10 -13.23 -2.25
C LEU A 168 9.72 -13.75 -0.93
N ASP A 169 10.67 -14.68 -1.02
CA ASP A 169 11.42 -15.20 0.13
C ASP A 169 12.34 -14.15 0.76
N ILE A 170 12.82 -13.20 -0.05
CA ILE A 170 13.59 -12.04 0.40
C ILE A 170 12.68 -11.03 1.10
N ILE A 171 11.50 -10.72 0.52
CA ILE A 171 10.49 -9.88 1.18
C ILE A 171 10.15 -10.46 2.56
N GLY A 172 9.98 -11.79 2.64
CA GLY A 172 9.84 -12.52 3.89
C GLY A 172 8.45 -12.43 4.52
N SER A 173 8.17 -13.36 5.45
CA SER A 173 6.87 -13.53 6.10
C SER A 173 6.62 -12.58 7.27
N ASN A 174 7.67 -11.99 7.85
CA ASN A 174 7.56 -11.04 8.94
C ASN A 174 6.93 -9.72 8.45
N ASP A 175 5.87 -9.28 9.12
CA ASP A 175 5.07 -8.10 8.75
C ASP A 175 4.64 -8.09 7.27
N LEU A 176 4.44 -9.27 6.67
CA LEU A 176 4.19 -9.44 5.23
C LEU A 176 3.08 -8.52 4.71
N ASN A 177 1.96 -8.41 5.43
CA ASN A 177 0.85 -7.54 5.02
C ASN A 177 1.25 -6.05 4.97
N SER A 178 2.07 -5.60 5.91
CA SER A 178 2.59 -4.23 5.91
C SER A 178 3.56 -4.02 4.76
N LYS A 179 4.49 -4.97 4.54
CA LYS A 179 5.42 -4.94 3.41
C LYS A 179 4.71 -4.90 2.07
N ILE A 180 3.71 -5.76 1.86
CA ILE A 180 2.87 -5.76 0.66
C ILE A 180 2.19 -4.40 0.45
N ASN A 181 1.67 -3.80 1.53
CA ASN A 181 1.02 -2.50 1.42
C ASN A 181 2.01 -1.41 1.00
N GLU A 182 3.23 -1.39 1.54
CA GLU A 182 4.24 -0.44 1.10
C GLU A 182 4.64 -0.73 -0.35
N PHE A 183 5.16 -1.92 -0.64
CA PHE A 183 5.72 -2.22 -1.96
C PHE A 183 4.69 -2.15 -3.08
N PHE A 184 3.51 -2.76 -2.92
CA PHE A 184 2.60 -2.98 -4.02
C PHE A 184 1.30 -2.16 -3.99
N TYR A 185 0.91 -1.60 -2.84
CA TYR A 185 -0.33 -0.81 -2.76
C TYR A 185 -0.04 0.70 -2.79
N ASN A 186 0.83 1.19 -1.92
CA ASN A 186 1.10 2.63 -1.73
C ASN A 186 1.92 3.25 -2.87
N PHE A 187 2.93 2.54 -3.38
CA PHE A 187 3.91 3.09 -4.33
C PHE A 187 3.76 2.47 -5.72
N THR A 188 3.43 3.28 -6.73
CA THR A 188 3.12 2.79 -8.10
C THR A 188 4.34 2.43 -8.90
N PHE A 189 5.49 3.07 -8.66
CA PHE A 189 6.75 2.80 -9.34
C PHE A 189 7.21 1.35 -9.16
N SER A 190 6.84 0.68 -8.05
CA SER A 190 7.15 -0.74 -7.83
C SER A 190 6.41 -1.69 -8.78
N SER A 191 5.54 -1.16 -9.66
CA SER A 191 4.96 -1.94 -10.76
C SER A 191 5.97 -2.13 -11.91
N ASN A 192 7.05 -1.35 -11.95
CA ASN A 192 8.19 -1.59 -12.82
C ASN A 192 9.03 -2.75 -12.23
N PRO A 193 9.22 -3.86 -12.97
CA PRO A 193 9.98 -5.02 -12.51
C PRO A 193 11.42 -4.70 -12.12
N ASP A 194 12.10 -3.78 -12.84
CA ASP A 194 13.49 -3.44 -12.57
C ASP A 194 13.63 -2.65 -11.27
N VAL A 195 12.72 -1.71 -11.02
CA VAL A 195 12.64 -0.95 -9.77
C VAL A 195 12.34 -1.88 -8.59
N MET A 196 11.38 -2.79 -8.76
CA MET A 196 11.05 -3.76 -7.71
C MET A 196 12.23 -4.70 -7.44
N ALA A 197 12.92 -5.17 -8.49
CA ALA A 197 14.10 -6.01 -8.36
C ALA A 197 15.25 -5.29 -7.65
N ALA A 198 15.42 -3.98 -7.89
CA ALA A 198 16.41 -3.16 -7.19
C ALA A 198 16.12 -3.04 -5.68
N ILE A 199 14.84 -2.82 -5.31
CA ILE A 199 14.41 -2.76 -3.91
C ILE A 199 14.58 -4.13 -3.23
N ILE A 200 14.24 -5.22 -3.92
CA ILE A 200 14.44 -6.58 -3.41
C ILE A 200 15.92 -6.86 -3.17
N GLU A 201 16.80 -6.42 -4.07
CA GLU A 201 18.24 -6.58 -3.91
C GLU A 201 18.78 -5.82 -2.69
N ALA A 202 18.31 -4.59 -2.45
CA ALA A 202 18.65 -3.86 -1.23
C ALA A 202 18.18 -4.60 0.04
N LEU A 203 16.96 -5.16 0.03
CA LEU A 203 16.46 -5.98 1.14
C LEU A 203 17.28 -7.25 1.36
N ARG A 204 17.78 -7.86 0.28
CA ARG A 204 18.69 -9.02 0.34
C ARG A 204 19.99 -8.64 1.04
N GLN A 205 20.62 -7.53 0.67
CA GLN A 205 21.84 -7.02 1.31
C GLN A 205 21.66 -6.83 2.82
N PHE A 206 20.60 -6.15 3.24
CA PHE A 206 20.32 -5.97 4.67
C PHE A 206 20.11 -7.30 5.40
N LYS A 207 19.43 -8.27 4.77
CA LYS A 207 19.20 -9.60 5.35
C LYS A 207 20.51 -10.38 5.50
N ASP A 208 21.37 -10.35 4.49
CA ASP A 208 22.66 -11.05 4.47
C ASP A 208 23.65 -10.44 5.48
N GLU A 209 23.56 -9.12 5.72
CA GLU A 209 24.28 -8.42 6.79
C GLU A 209 23.69 -8.66 8.19
N GLY A 210 22.55 -9.37 8.30
CA GLY A 210 21.87 -9.60 9.57
C GLY A 210 21.18 -8.35 10.14
N ARG A 211 20.95 -7.33 9.33
CA ARG A 211 20.33 -6.05 9.72
C ARG A 211 18.82 -6.14 9.65
N HIS A 212 18.16 -5.87 10.77
CA HIS A 212 16.71 -5.92 10.85
C HIS A 212 16.07 -4.59 10.42
N VAL A 213 15.50 -4.57 9.21
CA VAL A 213 14.83 -3.39 8.65
C VAL A 213 13.34 -3.38 9.00
N LEU A 214 12.91 -2.36 9.75
CA LEU A 214 11.52 -2.21 10.19
C LEU A 214 10.66 -1.58 9.10
N VAL A 215 9.48 -2.16 8.85
CA VAL A 215 8.59 -1.68 7.78
C VAL A 215 8.17 -0.23 7.99
N LYS A 216 7.73 0.09 9.21
CA LYS A 216 7.20 1.42 9.53
C LYS A 216 8.30 2.48 9.59
N ASP A 217 9.43 2.13 10.17
CA ASP A 217 10.43 3.11 10.57
C ASP A 217 11.54 3.27 9.53
N HIS A 218 11.80 2.25 8.70
CA HIS A 218 12.87 2.30 7.69
C HIS A 218 12.33 2.14 6.26
N ILE A 219 11.52 1.09 6.00
CA ILE A 219 11.04 0.80 4.62
C ILE A 219 10.10 1.89 4.12
N ARG A 220 9.06 2.25 4.88
CA ARG A 220 8.09 3.26 4.45
C ARG A 220 8.75 4.62 4.20
N PRO A 221 9.60 5.15 5.09
CA PRO A 221 10.28 6.42 4.81
C PRO A 221 11.25 6.31 3.62
N ALA A 222 11.99 5.21 3.46
CA ALA A 222 12.86 5.01 2.30
C ALA A 222 12.09 4.91 0.98
N MET A 223 10.94 4.22 0.96
CA MET A 223 10.05 4.19 -0.21
C MET A 223 9.46 5.57 -0.52
N SER A 224 9.14 6.36 0.52
CA SER A 224 8.62 7.73 0.36
C SER A 224 9.70 8.66 -0.21
N TYR A 225 10.94 8.48 0.24
CA TYR A 225 12.10 9.17 -0.31
C TYR A 225 12.34 8.78 -1.77
N LEU A 226 12.36 7.48 -2.09
CA LEU A 226 12.50 7.01 -3.48
C LEU A 226 11.38 7.58 -4.36
N ASN A 227 10.14 7.64 -3.88
CA ASN A 227 9.04 8.30 -4.59
C ASN A 227 9.32 9.79 -4.88
N ALA A 228 9.92 10.51 -3.92
CA ALA A 228 10.28 11.92 -4.07
C ALA A 228 11.44 12.11 -5.07
N VAL A 229 12.42 11.21 -5.07
CA VAL A 229 13.48 11.15 -6.09
C VAL A 229 12.87 10.98 -7.48
N GLY A 230 11.82 10.15 -7.61
CA GLY A 230 11.05 10.02 -8.86
C GLY A 230 10.34 11.29 -9.33
N GLY A 231 10.23 12.31 -8.48
CA GLY A 231 9.74 13.63 -8.85
C GLY A 231 10.81 14.55 -9.46
N SER A 232 12.09 14.28 -9.19
CA SER A 232 13.23 15.06 -9.73
C SER A 232 13.95 14.35 -10.87
N VAL A 233 13.94 13.02 -10.88
CA VAL A 233 14.50 12.18 -11.95
C VAL A 233 13.48 11.17 -12.43
N VAL A 234 13.60 10.73 -13.69
CA VAL A 234 12.80 9.63 -14.21
C VAL A 234 13.40 8.32 -13.69
N ILE A 235 12.84 7.76 -12.61
CA ILE A 235 13.34 6.51 -11.99
C ILE A 235 13.49 5.39 -13.01
N ASP A 236 12.59 5.30 -13.99
CA ASP A 236 12.63 4.28 -15.04
C ASP A 236 13.86 4.39 -15.96
N CYS A 237 14.61 5.50 -15.89
CA CYS A 237 15.86 5.71 -16.63
C CYS A 237 17.12 5.43 -15.80
N LEU A 238 16.98 5.17 -14.50
CA LEU A 238 18.12 4.81 -13.64
C LEU A 238 18.48 3.34 -13.82
N GLU A 239 19.77 3.04 -13.70
CA GLU A 239 20.21 1.65 -13.65
C GLU A 239 19.70 0.97 -12.37
N LYS A 240 19.51 -0.35 -12.42
CA LYS A 240 19.04 -1.14 -11.28
C LYS A 240 19.95 -0.92 -10.06
N GLU A 241 21.26 -0.90 -10.29
CA GLU A 241 22.29 -0.68 -9.28
C GLU A 241 22.18 0.71 -8.65
N GLU A 242 21.83 1.74 -9.42
CA GLU A 242 21.59 3.10 -8.91
C GLU A 242 20.37 3.13 -7.99
N ILE A 243 19.27 2.52 -8.40
CA ILE A 243 18.05 2.44 -7.58
C ILE A 243 18.32 1.67 -6.30
N THR A 244 19.05 0.55 -6.38
CA THR A 244 19.47 -0.23 -5.20
C THR A 244 20.27 0.63 -4.24
N ARG A 245 21.28 1.37 -4.73
CA ARG A 245 22.07 2.29 -3.89
C ARG A 245 21.22 3.38 -3.25
N ILE A 246 20.39 4.08 -4.02
CA ILE A 246 19.50 5.14 -3.50
C ILE A 246 18.61 4.60 -2.38
N PHE A 247 18.04 3.41 -2.54
CA PHE A 247 17.20 2.81 -1.52
C PHE A 247 17.99 2.36 -0.29
N THR A 248 19.15 1.72 -0.48
CA THR A 248 20.03 1.28 0.60
C THR A 248 20.55 2.46 1.42
N ASP A 249 21.07 3.49 0.77
CA ASP A 249 21.58 4.71 1.41
C ASP A 249 20.49 5.44 2.19
N ALA A 250 19.26 5.48 1.65
CA ALA A 250 18.13 6.05 2.35
C ALA A 250 17.81 5.28 3.63
N VAL A 251 17.75 3.95 3.58
CA VAL A 251 17.53 3.12 4.77
C VAL A 251 18.65 3.32 5.78
N ASP A 252 19.91 3.39 5.34
CA ASP A 252 21.07 3.61 6.21
C ASP A 252 21.02 4.95 6.93
N ALA A 253 20.75 6.03 6.21
CA ALA A 253 20.58 7.36 6.78
C ALA A 253 19.45 7.38 7.82
N ILE A 254 18.30 6.78 7.49
CA ILE A 254 17.15 6.69 8.41
C ILE A 254 17.51 5.90 9.67
N MET A 255 18.26 4.80 9.55
CA MET A 255 18.70 4.00 10.70
C MET A 255 19.69 4.76 11.60
N GLN A 256 20.46 5.68 11.03
CA GLN A 256 21.41 6.55 11.76
C GLN A 256 20.72 7.79 12.37
N GLY A 257 19.46 8.05 12.02
CA GLY A 257 18.71 9.23 12.46
C GLY A 257 18.90 10.45 11.57
N ASP A 258 19.48 10.27 10.38
CA ASP A 258 19.75 11.30 9.39
C ASP A 258 18.65 11.41 8.34
N VAL A 259 18.69 12.49 7.55
CA VAL A 259 17.78 12.71 6.42
C VAL A 259 18.46 12.20 5.15
N PRO A 260 17.82 11.30 4.36
CA PRO A 260 18.36 10.85 3.09
C PRO A 260 18.62 12.02 2.12
N THR A 261 19.78 12.03 1.45
CA THR A 261 20.16 13.02 0.44
C THR A 261 20.54 12.35 -0.87
N LEU A 262 20.14 12.96 -2.00
CA LEU A 262 20.37 12.39 -3.32
C LEU A 262 21.75 12.84 -3.85
N ASN A 263 22.72 11.94 -3.88
CA ASN A 263 24.05 12.21 -4.46
C ASN A 263 24.19 11.47 -5.80
N LEU A 264 23.99 12.18 -6.91
CA LEU A 264 24.12 11.61 -8.27
C LEU A 264 25.55 11.64 -8.83
N GLU A 265 26.56 12.01 -8.03
CA GLU A 265 27.95 12.22 -8.47
C GLU A 265 28.73 10.93 -8.84
N GLY A 266 28.04 9.80 -9.01
CA GLY A 266 28.66 8.50 -9.24
C GLY A 266 29.09 8.20 -10.68
N ASN A 267 28.72 8.98 -11.70
CA ASN A 267 28.89 8.58 -13.11
C ASN A 267 29.14 9.71 -14.13
N ILE A 268 29.66 10.87 -13.72
CA ILE A 268 30.14 11.88 -14.68
C ILE A 268 31.65 12.05 -14.51
N SER A 269 32.41 11.42 -15.40
CA SER A 269 33.81 11.76 -15.61
C SER A 269 33.88 13.19 -16.17
N ALA A 270 34.49 14.06 -15.37
CA ALA A 270 34.96 15.43 -15.65
C ALA A 270 34.77 15.97 -17.07
N GLU A 271 34.10 17.12 -17.15
CA GLU A 271 34.69 18.36 -17.66
C GLU A 271 33.86 19.52 -17.08
N GLU A 272 34.48 20.27 -16.16
CA GLU A 272 34.02 21.59 -15.75
C GLU A 272 34.08 22.49 -16.98
N GLU A 273 32.94 22.94 -17.48
CA GLU A 273 32.89 24.15 -18.28
C GLU A 273 32.25 25.27 -17.44
N ASP A 274 33.14 26.09 -16.89
CA ASP A 274 32.86 27.43 -16.41
C ASP A 274 32.10 28.21 -17.49
N ILE A 275 30.82 28.47 -17.27
CA ILE A 275 30.10 29.50 -18.01
C ILE A 275 29.93 30.70 -17.08
N ASP A 276 30.89 31.60 -17.24
CA ASP A 276 30.92 32.97 -16.76
C ASP A 276 29.71 33.76 -17.29
N TYR A 277 28.89 34.27 -16.37
CA TYR A 277 27.99 35.39 -16.63
C TYR A 277 28.28 36.48 -15.60
N SER A 278 29.22 37.35 -15.97
CA SER A 278 29.45 38.64 -15.33
C SER A 278 28.27 39.61 -15.52
N ASP A 279 28.07 40.42 -14.47
CA ASP A 279 27.29 41.67 -14.36
C ASP A 279 25.76 41.58 -14.54
N ASP A 280 24.92 42.14 -13.67
CA ASP A 280 25.03 43.45 -13.02
C ASP A 280 24.18 43.47 -11.72
N GLU A 281 24.61 44.25 -10.73
CA GLU A 281 23.79 44.59 -9.58
C GLU A 281 22.51 45.32 -10.04
N ASN A 282 21.35 44.74 -9.72
CA ASN A 282 20.17 45.55 -9.43
C ASN A 282 19.38 44.92 -8.29
N THR A 283 19.51 45.55 -7.12
CA THR A 283 18.56 45.47 -6.03
C THR A 283 17.22 46.02 -6.52
N ASP A 284 16.32 45.14 -6.92
CA ASP A 284 14.90 45.48 -7.07
C ASP A 284 14.04 44.55 -6.20
N ALA A 285 13.18 45.19 -5.42
CA ALA A 285 12.28 44.59 -4.45
C ALA A 285 11.37 43.54 -5.09
N VAL A 286 11.36 42.32 -4.53
CA VAL A 286 10.36 41.32 -4.88
C VAL A 286 9.03 41.69 -4.23
N ASP A 287 8.05 41.91 -5.10
CA ASP A 287 6.64 42.22 -4.86
C ASP A 287 5.99 41.23 -3.85
N ILE A 288 5.32 41.77 -2.83
CA ILE A 288 4.78 41.06 -1.65
C ILE A 288 3.30 40.70 -1.87
N SER A 289 2.89 40.29 -3.07
CA SER A 289 1.45 40.14 -3.39
C SER A 289 0.91 38.71 -3.54
N ASP A 290 1.71 37.65 -3.58
CA ASP A 290 1.21 36.27 -3.74
C ASP A 290 1.71 35.27 -2.67
N VAL A 291 1.50 35.61 -1.39
CA VAL A 291 1.78 34.68 -0.29
C VAL A 291 0.53 33.82 -0.03
N PRO A 292 0.60 32.47 -0.08
CA PRO A 292 -0.56 31.60 0.10
C PRO A 292 -1.30 31.86 1.41
N GLU A 293 -2.61 32.07 1.32
CA GLU A 293 -3.50 32.19 2.48
C GLU A 293 -3.94 30.81 2.97
N VAL A 294 -4.08 30.63 4.29
CA VAL A 294 -4.60 29.39 4.86
C VAL A 294 -6.08 29.23 4.47
N THR A 295 -6.41 28.20 3.69
CA THR A 295 -7.81 27.88 3.32
C THR A 295 -8.30 26.60 4.00
N LEU A 296 -9.62 26.55 4.22
CA LEU A 296 -10.30 25.42 4.84
C LEU A 296 -10.08 24.12 4.04
N GLY A 297 -9.72 23.04 4.74
CA GLY A 297 -9.35 21.74 4.17
C GLY A 297 -7.85 21.47 4.10
N GLY A 298 -7.01 22.51 4.13
CA GLY A 298 -5.55 22.41 4.03
C GLY A 298 -4.85 21.98 5.33
N LYS A 299 -3.59 21.58 5.20
CA LYS A 299 -2.66 21.36 6.32
C LYS A 299 -1.74 22.56 6.47
N VAL A 300 -1.69 23.12 7.67
CA VAL A 300 -0.82 24.25 8.02
C VAL A 300 0.39 23.72 8.76
N VAL A 301 1.59 24.04 8.27
CA VAL A 301 2.86 23.72 8.91
C VAL A 301 3.38 24.96 9.63
N ILE A 302 3.66 24.81 10.92
CA ILE A 302 4.19 25.88 11.76
C ILE A 302 5.51 25.48 12.41
N ARG A 303 6.42 26.44 12.57
CA ARG A 303 7.71 26.25 13.25
C ARG A 303 7.92 27.31 14.32
N ASN A 304 8.46 26.92 15.48
CA ASN A 304 8.86 27.86 16.53
C ASN A 304 10.36 28.17 16.49
N ILE A 305 10.81 29.07 17.38
CA ILE A 305 12.22 29.46 17.49
C ILE A 305 13.14 28.31 17.93
N ASP A 306 12.60 27.30 18.63
CA ASP A 306 13.29 26.09 19.06
C ASP A 306 13.42 25.06 17.91
N LYS A 307 13.04 25.42 16.67
CA LYS A 307 12.96 24.56 15.48
C LYS A 307 11.97 23.39 15.60
N GLU A 308 11.09 23.40 16.59
CA GLU A 308 9.98 22.46 16.70
C GLU A 308 8.98 22.75 15.57
N THR A 309 8.59 21.72 14.82
CA THR A 309 7.64 21.86 13.71
C THR A 309 6.35 21.10 14.05
N LYS A 310 5.19 21.74 13.84
CA LYS A 310 3.86 21.13 14.04
C LYS A 310 3.01 21.28 12.81
N THR A 311 2.16 20.29 12.56
CA THR A 311 1.21 20.31 11.44
C THR A 311 -0.21 20.21 11.98
N TYR A 312 -1.05 21.16 11.58
CA TYR A 312 -2.47 21.18 11.92
C TYR A 312 -3.30 21.01 10.67
N LYS A 313 -4.40 20.26 10.75
CA LYS A 313 -5.43 20.24 9.70
C LYS A 313 -6.41 21.37 10.00
N TYR A 314 -6.47 22.37 9.12
CA TYR A 314 -7.42 23.47 9.24
C TYR A 314 -8.76 23.05 8.61
N ASP A 315 -9.63 22.42 9.41
CA ASP A 315 -10.88 21.84 8.94
C ASP A 315 -11.97 21.90 10.01
N MET A 316 -13.23 21.78 9.59
CA MET A 316 -14.38 21.74 10.48
C MET A 316 -14.56 20.36 11.10
N VAL A 317 -14.90 20.32 12.39
CA VAL A 317 -15.25 19.09 13.11
C VAL A 317 -16.69 19.22 13.59
N ASN A 318 -17.58 18.31 13.15
CA ASN A 318 -19.02 18.35 13.47
C ASN A 318 -19.71 19.67 13.11
N GLY A 319 -19.29 20.33 12.01
CA GLY A 319 -19.88 21.59 11.53
C GLY A 319 -19.44 22.84 12.30
N MET A 320 -18.46 22.74 13.19
CA MET A 320 -17.84 23.88 13.89
C MET A 320 -16.33 23.89 13.68
N LEU A 321 -15.73 25.08 13.59
CA LEU A 321 -14.28 25.23 13.55
C LEU A 321 -13.72 25.14 14.98
N PRO A 322 -12.83 24.18 15.30
CA PRO A 322 -12.26 24.07 16.63
C PRO A 322 -11.45 25.32 17.02
N LYS A 323 -11.59 25.81 18.26
CA LYS A 323 -10.83 26.97 18.79
C LYS A 323 -9.33 26.86 18.61
N THR A 324 -8.79 25.64 18.61
CA THR A 324 -7.37 25.36 18.45
C THR A 324 -6.84 25.63 17.03
N VAL A 325 -7.72 25.63 16.03
CA VAL A 325 -7.35 25.91 14.62
C VAL A 325 -7.97 27.23 14.12
N GLU A 326 -8.86 27.85 14.90
CA GLU A 326 -9.42 29.18 14.61
C GLU A 326 -8.33 30.27 14.48
N VAL A 327 -7.21 30.10 15.19
CA VAL A 327 -6.03 30.98 15.14
C VAL A 327 -5.38 31.10 13.75
N PHE A 328 -5.68 30.19 12.83
CA PHE A 328 -5.17 30.22 11.45
C PHE A 328 -6.06 31.04 10.50
N THR A 329 -7.22 31.51 10.94
CA THR A 329 -8.20 32.20 10.10
C THR A 329 -7.66 33.56 9.64
N GLY A 330 -7.51 33.74 8.32
CA GLY A 330 -6.97 34.98 7.72
C GLY A 330 -5.44 35.09 7.79
N CYS A 331 -4.73 34.03 8.18
CA CYS A 331 -3.28 34.00 8.18
C CYS A 331 -2.71 33.59 6.81
N LYS A 332 -1.52 34.09 6.50
CA LYS A 332 -0.75 33.73 5.30
C LYS A 332 0.56 33.05 5.71
N VAL A 333 1.19 32.35 4.76
CA VAL A 333 2.57 31.86 4.94
C VAL A 333 3.48 33.02 5.39
N GLY A 334 4.39 32.77 6.33
CA GLY A 334 5.21 33.79 6.98
C GLY A 334 4.55 34.53 8.16
N GLY A 335 3.24 34.37 8.37
CA GLY A 335 2.51 34.93 9.51
C GLY A 335 2.94 34.31 10.84
N VAL A 336 2.88 35.10 11.92
CA VAL A 336 3.17 34.66 13.30
C VAL A 336 1.87 34.50 14.07
N ILE A 337 1.72 33.38 14.78
CA ILE A 337 0.56 33.04 15.59
C ILE A 337 0.99 32.57 16.98
N GLU A 338 0.11 32.70 17.96
CA GLU A 338 0.34 32.21 19.32
C GLU A 338 -0.52 30.97 19.61
N ILE A 339 0.12 29.86 19.98
CA ILE A 339 -0.57 28.63 20.39
C ILE A 339 0.02 28.15 21.71
N MET A 340 -0.83 28.01 22.73
CA MET A 340 -0.46 27.54 24.08
C MET A 340 0.66 28.37 24.74
N GLY A 341 0.66 29.69 24.54
CA GLY A 341 1.65 30.59 25.14
C GLY A 341 3.03 30.61 24.46
N LYS A 342 3.15 30.01 23.26
CA LYS A 342 4.35 30.05 22.43
C LYS A 342 4.05 30.66 21.08
N GLU A 343 4.98 31.45 20.55
CA GLU A 343 4.92 31.99 19.19
C GLU A 343 5.39 30.97 18.15
N TRP A 344 4.67 30.91 17.04
CA TRP A 344 4.95 30.03 15.92
C TRP A 344 4.84 30.81 14.62
N ARG A 345 5.72 30.53 13.66
CA ARG A 345 5.65 31.06 12.29
C ARG A 345 5.02 30.01 11.38
N ILE A 346 4.09 30.43 10.53
CA ILE A 346 3.54 29.58 9.47
C ILE A 346 4.59 29.46 8.37
N GLU A 347 5.12 28.27 8.19
CA GLU A 347 6.15 28.01 7.17
C GLU A 347 5.55 27.60 5.84
N ASP A 348 4.45 26.84 5.87
CA ASP A 348 3.86 26.28 4.66
C ASP A 348 2.38 25.95 4.83
N VAL A 349 1.65 25.94 3.70
CA VAL A 349 0.25 25.54 3.60
C VAL A 349 0.10 24.54 2.46
N ILE A 350 -0.28 23.31 2.80
CA ILE A 350 -0.44 22.20 1.86
C ILE A 350 -1.94 22.00 1.63
N PHE A 351 -2.40 22.24 0.40
CA PHE A 351 -3.81 22.12 0.02
C PHE A 351 -4.21 20.68 -0.37
#